data_AF-A0A8T3M607-F1
#
_entry.id   AF-A0A8T3M607-F1
#
_cell.length_a   1.000
_cell.length_b   1.000
_cell.length_c   1.000
_cell.angle_alpha   90.00
_cell.angle_beta   90.00
_cell.angle_gamma   90.00
#
_symmetry.space_group_name_H-M   'P 1'
#
loop_
_entity.id
_entity.type
_entity.pdbx_description
1 polymer ?
#
loop_
_entity_poly.entity_id
_entity_poly.type
_entity_poly.pdbx_seq_one_letter_code
_entity_poly.pdbx_strand_id
1 'polypeptide(L)'
;MATTDAKPGFRLPWSADRSESDERPETTDEARAEALPDAHTNDQELETPDMIDAASAASDQVVTVDDEAPVSESGSEGSLSVDSTPTPTALPAGTDAAKSRKPNKFMADLTRAMQGAAETARADTLARFSADAKTFIEGIHASTAIEATDLRKHADDDVAAIREWSKAEIARIREETDERITHRKAGLERQIDAHAASIEARIERVQRRVDAFEAEMAAFFERLIAEEDATRFAGMAESLPEPPPFDDDTDLGTAGETVAPVAVAET
;
A
#
# COMPACT_ATOMS: atom_id res chain seq x y z
N MET A 1 -15.84 -17.36 6.65
CA MET A 1 -15.72 -17.70 5.22
C MET A 1 -16.28 -16.53 4.43
N ALA A 2 -15.45 -15.51 4.14
CA ALA A 2 -15.84 -14.39 3.30
C ALA A 2 -15.06 -14.50 1.98
N THR A 3 -15.76 -14.90 0.93
CA THR A 3 -15.27 -14.90 -0.45
C THR A 3 -15.34 -13.49 -1.00
N THR A 4 -14.20 -12.85 -1.24
CA THR A 4 -14.11 -11.58 -1.97
C THR A 4 -13.99 -11.84 -3.46
N ASP A 5 -15.03 -11.46 -4.18
CA ASP A 5 -15.15 -11.44 -5.64
C ASP A 5 -14.11 -10.47 -6.24
N ALA A 6 -13.23 -10.99 -7.10
CA ALA A 6 -12.17 -10.22 -7.75
C ALA A 6 -12.73 -9.47 -8.96
N LYS A 7 -12.83 -8.15 -8.84
CA LYS A 7 -13.29 -7.24 -9.90
C LYS A 7 -12.27 -7.21 -11.06
N PRO A 8 -12.62 -7.61 -12.28
CA PRO A 8 -11.73 -7.54 -13.43
C PRO A 8 -11.75 -6.11 -13.98
N GLY A 9 -10.61 -5.41 -13.99
CA GLY A 9 -10.58 -4.13 -14.71
C GLY A 9 -9.48 -3.12 -14.38
N PHE A 10 -8.58 -3.38 -13.42
CA PHE A 10 -7.45 -2.48 -13.19
C PHE A 10 -6.14 -3.21 -13.43
N ARG A 11 -5.62 -3.12 -14.66
CA ARG A 11 -4.26 -3.56 -14.98
C ARG A 11 -3.34 -2.34 -14.94
N LEU A 12 -2.37 -2.39 -14.04
CA LEU A 12 -1.32 -1.38 -13.96
C LEU A 12 -0.40 -1.50 -15.20
N PRO A 13 0.05 -0.36 -15.76
CA PRO A 13 0.75 -0.32 -17.06
C PRO A 13 2.12 -1.03 -17.10
N TRP A 14 2.65 -1.50 -15.97
CA TRP A 14 3.91 -2.24 -15.89
C TRP A 14 3.74 -3.77 -15.85
N SER A 15 2.51 -4.28 -15.87
CA SER A 15 2.22 -5.73 -15.80
C SER A 15 2.01 -6.42 -17.15
N ALA A 16 2.22 -5.72 -18.27
CA ALA A 16 1.86 -6.20 -19.61
C ALA A 16 3.02 -6.77 -20.46
N ASP A 17 4.28 -6.77 -19.99
CA ASP A 17 5.42 -7.10 -20.85
C ASP A 17 6.36 -8.17 -20.25
N ARG A 18 5.84 -9.35 -19.89
CA ARG A 18 6.68 -10.52 -19.56
C ARG A 18 6.08 -11.89 -19.92
N SER A 19 5.09 -11.98 -20.80
CA SER A 19 4.47 -13.28 -21.13
C SER A 19 4.05 -13.40 -22.59
N GLU A 20 4.96 -13.18 -23.53
CA GLU A 20 4.84 -13.68 -24.91
C GLU A 20 6.18 -13.50 -25.64
N SER A 21 7.14 -14.39 -25.41
CA SER A 21 8.35 -14.53 -26.22
C SER A 21 8.86 -15.96 -26.13
N ASP A 22 8.01 -16.90 -26.50
CA ASP A 22 8.44 -18.23 -26.92
C ASP A 22 7.45 -18.73 -27.98
N GLU A 23 7.78 -18.50 -29.25
CA GLU A 23 7.37 -19.34 -30.38
C GLU A 23 8.16 -18.92 -31.63
N ARG A 24 9.13 -19.76 -32.00
CA ARG A 24 9.90 -19.73 -33.25
C ARG A 24 9.40 -20.87 -34.16
N PRO A 25 9.23 -20.64 -35.47
CA PRO A 25 9.99 -21.39 -36.47
C PRO A 25 10.55 -20.44 -37.57
N GLU A 26 11.82 -20.51 -38.00
CA GLU A 26 12.35 -21.34 -39.14
C GLU A 26 11.48 -21.13 -40.41
N THR A 27 11.88 -20.61 -41.58
CA THR A 27 13.15 -20.48 -42.32
C THR A 27 12.97 -19.51 -43.52
N THR A 28 14.07 -19.05 -44.14
CA THR A 28 14.35 -18.95 -45.62
C THR A 28 15.04 -17.65 -46.06
N ASP A 29 16.34 -17.79 -46.30
CA ASP A 29 17.22 -17.31 -47.37
C ASP A 29 17.24 -15.87 -47.95
N GLU A 30 18.52 -15.46 -48.12
CA GLU A 30 19.13 -14.64 -49.17
C GLU A 30 18.74 -13.16 -49.36
N ALA A 31 19.68 -12.28 -48.97
CA ALA A 31 20.52 -11.49 -49.89
C ALA A 31 20.72 -10.01 -49.46
N ARG A 32 22.00 -9.72 -49.19
CA ARG A 32 22.78 -8.63 -49.81
C ARG A 32 22.64 -7.17 -49.31
N ALA A 33 23.83 -6.67 -48.96
CA ALA A 33 24.41 -5.33 -49.12
C ALA A 33 24.31 -4.31 -47.97
N GLU A 34 25.51 -4.02 -47.44
CA GLU A 34 26.10 -2.71 -47.18
C GLU A 34 25.25 -1.61 -46.51
N ALA A 35 25.66 -1.20 -45.30
CA ALA A 35 26.32 0.10 -45.08
C ALA A 35 26.38 0.44 -43.57
N LEU A 36 27.58 0.64 -43.04
CA LEU A 36 27.86 1.60 -41.96
C LEU A 36 28.03 2.99 -42.61
N PRO A 37 28.12 4.13 -41.87
CA PRO A 37 27.94 4.37 -40.43
C PRO A 37 26.99 5.57 -40.16
N ASP A 38 26.67 5.88 -38.90
CA ASP A 38 26.98 7.23 -38.39
C ASP A 38 26.75 7.38 -36.88
N ALA A 39 27.64 8.18 -36.30
CA ALA A 39 27.71 8.57 -34.92
C ALA A 39 26.60 9.57 -34.57
N HIS A 40 25.92 9.35 -33.44
CA HIS A 40 25.27 10.42 -32.70
C HIS A 40 25.60 10.29 -31.22
N THR A 41 26.62 11.05 -30.83
CA THR A 41 26.72 11.73 -29.54
C THR A 41 25.40 12.43 -29.26
N ASN A 42 24.75 12.12 -28.14
CA ASN A 42 23.97 13.15 -27.46
C ASN A 42 23.93 12.86 -25.97
N ASP A 43 24.66 13.71 -25.24
CA ASP A 43 24.44 14.03 -23.85
C ASP A 43 22.93 14.29 -23.63
N GLN A 44 22.30 13.49 -22.77
CA GLN A 44 21.08 13.93 -22.10
C GLN A 44 21.42 14.21 -20.66
N GLU A 45 21.49 15.51 -20.38
CA GLU A 45 21.49 16.13 -19.07
C GLU A 45 20.38 15.53 -18.20
N LEU A 46 20.77 15.23 -16.95
CA LEU A 46 19.89 14.90 -15.85
C LEU A 46 19.06 16.14 -15.49
N GLU A 47 17.86 16.27 -16.07
CA GLU A 47 16.84 17.16 -15.53
C GLU A 47 16.34 16.59 -14.20
N THR A 48 16.87 17.12 -13.11
CA THR A 48 16.31 16.99 -11.76
C THR A 48 14.95 17.71 -11.72
N PRO A 49 13.84 17.04 -11.36
CA PRO A 49 12.58 17.73 -11.16
C PRO A 49 12.67 18.69 -9.97
N ASP A 50 12.39 19.96 -10.25
CA ASP A 50 12.33 21.06 -9.31
C ASP A 50 11.44 20.74 -8.09
N MET A 51 11.99 21.04 -6.92
CA MET A 51 11.27 21.09 -5.67
C MET A 51 10.20 22.17 -5.72
N ILE A 52 8.93 21.78 -5.64
CA ILE A 52 7.85 22.73 -5.42
C ILE A 52 7.85 23.09 -3.94
N ASP A 53 8.51 24.20 -3.64
CA ASP A 53 8.45 24.91 -2.37
C ASP A 53 7.11 25.65 -2.24
N ALA A 54 6.59 25.68 -1.02
CA ALA A 54 5.26 26.18 -0.71
C ALA A 54 5.22 27.71 -0.72
N ALA A 55 4.26 28.29 -1.45
CA ALA A 55 3.85 29.68 -1.26
C ALA A 55 2.34 29.73 -0.96
N SER A 56 2.06 29.98 0.31
CA SER A 56 0.80 30.42 0.87
C SER A 56 0.33 31.72 0.22
N ALA A 57 -0.87 31.72 -0.38
CA ALA A 57 -1.65 32.93 -0.63
C ALA A 57 -3.14 32.60 -0.57
N ALA A 58 -3.82 33.30 0.34
CA ALA A 58 -5.23 33.18 0.66
C ALA A 58 -6.16 33.60 -0.50
N SER A 59 -7.29 32.90 -0.62
CA SER A 59 -8.57 33.37 -1.15
C SER A 59 -9.61 32.33 -0.71
N ASP A 60 -10.30 32.55 0.41
CA ASP A 60 -11.64 33.16 0.45
C ASP A 60 -12.56 32.61 -0.64
N GLN A 61 -13.20 31.48 -0.35
CA GLN A 61 -14.34 31.01 -1.12
C GLN A 61 -15.49 30.66 -0.16
N VAL A 62 -16.51 31.52 -0.28
CA VAL A 62 -17.81 31.51 0.38
C VAL A 62 -18.52 30.17 0.11
N VAL A 63 -18.79 29.40 1.16
CA VAL A 63 -19.71 28.26 1.11
C VAL A 63 -21.13 28.80 1.28
N THR A 64 -21.89 28.80 0.20
CA THR A 64 -23.36 28.91 0.22
C THR A 64 -23.93 27.59 0.77
N VAL A 65 -24.53 27.65 1.96
CA VAL A 65 -25.35 26.58 2.52
C VAL A 65 -26.71 26.67 1.82
N ASP A 66 -26.95 25.75 0.91
CA ASP A 66 -28.28 25.50 0.32
C ASP A 66 -29.06 24.52 1.21
N ASP A 67 -30.36 24.62 1.05
CA ASP A 67 -31.42 24.45 2.03
C ASP A 67 -31.78 22.97 2.29
N GLU A 68 -32.10 22.68 3.54
CA GLU A 68 -32.40 21.37 4.09
C GLU A 68 -33.86 20.96 3.83
N ALA A 69 -34.05 19.90 3.04
CA ALA A 69 -35.18 18.96 3.21
C ALA A 69 -34.71 17.58 2.73
N PRO A 70 -34.95 16.50 3.50
CA PRO A 70 -36.14 15.71 3.16
C PRO A 70 -36.80 14.89 4.30
N VAL A 71 -38.04 14.51 3.99
CA VAL A 71 -38.80 13.29 4.34
C VAL A 71 -39.20 13.00 5.79
N SER A 72 -40.51 13.15 6.00
CA SER A 72 -41.32 12.39 6.96
C SER A 72 -41.12 10.88 6.80
N GLU A 73 -40.78 10.19 7.89
CA GLU A 73 -40.98 8.76 8.02
C GLU A 73 -41.80 8.44 9.28
N SER A 74 -42.85 7.68 9.03
CA SER A 74 -43.87 7.23 9.95
C SER A 74 -43.35 6.00 10.70
N GLY A 75 -43.13 6.14 12.02
CA GLY A 75 -42.64 5.08 12.89
C GLY A 75 -43.69 4.72 13.95
N SER A 76 -44.29 3.56 13.77
CA SER A 76 -45.37 2.96 14.55
C SER A 76 -44.87 2.30 15.84
N GLU A 77 -45.35 2.71 17.02
CA GLU A 77 -45.43 1.91 18.27
C GLU A 77 -46.53 2.51 19.14
N GLY A 78 -47.41 1.83 19.87
CA GLY A 78 -47.66 0.44 20.17
C GLY A 78 -48.87 0.45 21.11
N SER A 79 -49.98 -0.14 20.67
CA SER A 79 -51.26 -0.18 21.39
C SER A 79 -51.30 -1.39 22.32
N LEU A 80 -51.51 -1.20 23.63
CA LEU A 80 -51.98 -2.24 24.53
C LEU A 80 -53.03 -1.71 25.52
N SER A 81 -54.19 -2.37 25.47
CA SER A 81 -55.39 -2.24 26.29
C SER A 81 -55.18 -2.48 27.78
N VAL A 82 -56.01 -1.87 28.64
CA VAL A 82 -56.66 -2.59 29.75
C VAL A 82 -58.11 -2.10 29.93
N ASP A 83 -58.99 -3.08 29.75
CA ASP A 83 -60.41 -3.17 30.01
C ASP A 83 -60.77 -3.02 31.51
N SER A 84 -61.87 -2.34 31.83
CA SER A 84 -62.75 -2.67 32.97
C SER A 84 -63.98 -1.76 32.99
N THR A 85 -65.11 -2.33 32.58
CA THR A 85 -66.44 -1.92 33.06
C THR A 85 -66.74 -2.68 34.36
N PRO A 86 -67.56 -2.12 35.27
CA PRO A 86 -68.88 -2.74 35.40
C PRO A 86 -70.03 -1.74 35.67
N THR A 87 -71.18 -2.08 35.09
CA THR A 87 -72.53 -1.57 35.37
C THR A 87 -73.08 -2.21 36.66
N PRO A 88 -73.89 -1.49 37.47
CA PRO A 88 -75.28 -1.94 37.62
C PRO A 88 -76.34 -0.82 37.71
N THR A 89 -77.33 -0.96 36.83
CA THR A 89 -78.79 -0.76 36.94
C THR A 89 -79.42 -0.45 38.32
N ALA A 90 -80.18 0.66 38.41
CA ALA A 90 -81.66 0.71 38.55
C ALA A 90 -82.18 1.97 39.29
N LEU A 91 -83.09 2.70 38.63
CA LEU A 91 -83.99 3.74 39.16
C LEU A 91 -85.07 3.15 40.10
N PRO A 92 -85.67 3.93 41.02
CA PRO A 92 -86.91 4.66 40.66
C PRO A 92 -87.04 6.08 41.24
N ALA A 93 -87.96 6.81 40.61
CA ALA A 93 -88.34 8.20 40.83
C ALA A 93 -88.90 8.52 42.23
N GLY A 94 -88.73 9.78 42.64
CA GLY A 94 -89.37 10.38 43.82
C GLY A 94 -89.08 11.87 43.89
N THR A 95 -90.02 12.65 43.36
CA THR A 95 -90.17 14.11 43.46
C THR A 95 -89.97 14.62 44.90
N ASP A 96 -89.19 15.70 45.10
CA ASP A 96 -89.71 16.91 45.74
C ASP A 96 -88.73 18.09 45.84
N ALA A 97 -89.29 19.27 45.55
CA ALA A 97 -88.94 20.59 46.07
C ALA A 97 -87.52 21.16 45.83
N ALA A 98 -87.47 22.06 44.85
CA ALA A 98 -86.57 23.21 44.86
C ALA A 98 -86.62 23.92 46.24
N LYS A 99 -85.53 23.81 47.00
CA LYS A 99 -85.17 24.73 48.07
C LYS A 99 -83.80 25.31 47.75
N SER A 100 -83.80 26.54 47.26
CA SER A 100 -82.63 27.40 47.13
C SER A 100 -81.92 27.58 48.48
N ARG A 101 -80.97 26.69 48.78
CA ARG A 101 -80.00 26.91 49.86
C ARG A 101 -78.95 27.87 49.33
N LYS A 102 -78.92 29.06 49.91
CA LYS A 102 -77.94 30.11 49.66
C LYS A 102 -76.52 29.51 49.62
N PRO A 103 -75.69 29.83 48.62
CA PRO A 103 -74.35 29.23 48.47
C PRO A 103 -73.48 29.55 49.70
N ASN A 104 -72.84 28.51 50.24
CA ASN A 104 -72.04 28.56 51.45
C ASN A 104 -70.69 29.24 51.16
N LYS A 105 -70.60 30.56 51.36
CA LYS A 105 -69.49 31.45 50.98
C LYS A 105 -68.09 30.96 51.40
N PHE A 106 -67.98 30.29 52.55
CA PHE A 106 -66.73 29.70 53.04
C PHE A 106 -66.21 28.58 52.13
N MET A 107 -67.08 27.73 51.59
CA MET A 107 -66.65 26.64 50.70
C MET A 107 -66.18 27.18 49.34
N ALA A 108 -66.83 28.24 48.84
CA ALA A 108 -66.39 28.92 47.62
C ALA A 108 -65.05 29.64 47.81
N ASP A 109 -64.80 30.19 49.00
CA ASP A 109 -63.52 30.82 49.36
C ASP A 109 -62.42 29.77 49.54
N LEU A 110 -62.74 28.64 50.19
CA LEU A 110 -61.82 27.51 50.35
C LEU A 110 -61.43 26.89 49.00
N THR A 111 -62.38 26.64 48.10
CA THR A 111 -62.06 26.08 46.77
C THR A 111 -61.24 27.06 45.93
N ARG A 112 -61.52 28.37 46.03
CA ARG A 112 -60.70 29.41 45.39
C ARG A 112 -59.29 29.47 45.98
N ALA A 113 -59.15 29.35 47.30
CA ALA A 113 -57.85 29.30 47.96
C ALA A 113 -57.06 28.02 47.57
N MET A 114 -57.72 26.86 47.52
CA MET A 114 -57.10 25.60 47.06
C MET A 114 -56.68 25.67 45.59
N GLN A 115 -57.52 26.24 44.73
CA GLN A 115 -57.17 26.46 43.32
C GLN A 115 -55.97 27.40 43.19
N GLY A 116 -55.96 28.53 43.92
CA GLY A 116 -54.82 29.45 43.94
C GLY A 116 -53.55 28.82 44.48
N ALA A 117 -53.64 27.99 45.52
CA ALA A 117 -52.50 27.23 46.05
C ALA A 117 -51.99 26.19 45.04
N ALA A 118 -52.88 25.49 44.35
CA ALA A 118 -52.51 24.52 43.31
C ALA A 118 -51.87 25.21 42.09
N GLU A 119 -52.39 26.36 41.66
CA GLU A 119 -51.80 27.18 40.59
C GLU A 119 -50.41 27.70 40.98
N THR A 120 -50.24 28.14 42.23
CA THR A 120 -48.94 28.57 42.78
C THR A 120 -47.95 27.40 42.80
N ALA A 121 -48.36 26.24 43.32
CA ALA A 121 -47.51 25.04 43.34
C ALA A 121 -47.11 24.61 41.92
N ARG A 122 -48.03 24.68 40.95
CA ARG A 122 -47.71 24.43 39.54
C ARG A 122 -46.70 25.42 39.00
N ALA A 123 -46.90 26.72 39.23
CA ALA A 123 -45.97 27.76 38.79
C ALA A 123 -44.56 27.55 39.38
N ASP A 124 -44.48 27.21 40.67
CA ASP A 124 -43.22 26.90 41.34
C ASP A 124 -42.51 25.69 40.74
N THR A 125 -43.26 24.61 40.43
CA THR A 125 -42.67 23.42 39.78
C THR A 125 -42.14 23.72 38.39
N LEU A 126 -42.85 24.51 37.58
CA LEU A 126 -42.39 24.91 36.25
C LEU A 126 -41.19 25.85 36.33
N ALA A 127 -41.18 26.77 37.29
CA ALA A 127 -40.05 27.67 37.52
C ALA A 127 -38.79 26.89 37.89
N ARG A 128 -38.90 25.93 38.84
CA ARG A 128 -37.79 25.04 39.22
C ARG A 128 -37.30 24.22 38.04
N PHE A 129 -38.20 23.53 37.33
CA PHE A 129 -37.82 22.75 36.16
C PHE A 129 -37.15 23.60 35.08
N SER A 130 -37.61 24.84 34.86
CA SER A 130 -36.97 25.75 33.90
C SER A 130 -35.57 26.20 34.33
N ALA A 131 -35.32 26.31 35.64
CA ALA A 131 -33.99 26.60 36.18
C ALA A 131 -33.06 25.39 36.09
N ASP A 132 -33.58 24.20 36.38
CA ASP A 132 -32.85 22.94 36.22
C ASP A 132 -32.48 22.69 34.76
N ALA A 133 -33.42 22.93 33.83
CA ALA A 133 -33.18 22.81 32.40
C ALA A 133 -32.07 23.76 31.92
N LYS A 134 -32.06 25.01 32.39
CA LYS A 134 -30.98 25.97 32.08
C LYS A 134 -29.62 25.47 32.60
N THR A 135 -29.58 25.03 33.85
CA THR A 135 -28.36 24.49 34.47
C THR A 135 -27.84 23.28 33.70
N PHE A 136 -28.75 22.39 33.27
CA PHE A 136 -28.40 21.20 32.49
C PHE A 136 -27.86 21.57 31.09
N ILE A 137 -28.49 22.53 30.40
CA ILE A 137 -28.02 23.04 29.10
C ILE A 137 -26.64 23.68 29.22
N GLU A 138 -26.40 24.49 30.26
CA GLU A 138 -25.07 25.05 30.56
C GLU A 138 -24.03 23.95 30.80
N GLY A 139 -24.42 22.87 31.49
CA GLY A 139 -23.59 21.68 31.68
C GLY A 139 -23.19 21.01 30.37
N ILE A 140 -24.15 20.83 29.43
CA ILE A 140 -23.88 20.30 28.10
C ILE A 140 -22.91 21.20 27.34
N HIS A 141 -23.13 22.52 27.34
CA HIS A 141 -22.23 23.44 26.66
C HIS A 141 -20.80 23.39 27.22
N ALA A 142 -20.66 23.29 28.55
CA ALA A 142 -19.36 23.14 29.18
C ALA A 142 -18.68 21.82 28.80
N SER A 143 -19.40 20.68 28.82
CA SER A 143 -18.82 19.39 28.44
C SER A 143 -18.44 19.34 26.96
N THR A 144 -19.31 19.81 26.07
CA THR A 144 -19.04 19.85 24.63
C THR A 144 -17.86 20.78 24.30
N ALA A 145 -17.69 21.88 25.04
CA ALA A 145 -16.53 22.75 24.86
C ALA A 145 -15.21 22.02 25.21
N ILE A 146 -15.20 21.23 26.29
CA ILE A 146 -14.06 20.41 26.70
C ILE A 146 -13.78 19.32 25.66
N GLU A 147 -14.80 18.58 25.25
CA GLU A 147 -14.69 17.53 24.22
C GLU A 147 -14.14 18.10 22.90
N ALA A 148 -14.57 19.29 22.49
CA ALA A 148 -14.04 19.95 21.31
C ALA A 148 -12.56 20.34 21.46
N THR A 149 -12.07 20.67 22.65
CA THR A 149 -10.64 20.92 22.88
C THR A 149 -9.84 19.63 22.88
N ASP A 150 -10.36 18.56 23.47
CA ASP A 150 -9.71 17.25 23.50
C ASP A 150 -9.62 16.62 22.10
N LEU A 151 -10.68 16.75 21.30
CA LEU A 151 -10.69 16.27 19.93
C LEU A 151 -9.65 16.98 19.05
N ARG A 152 -9.48 18.30 19.22
CA ARG A 152 -8.43 19.06 18.52
C ARG A 152 -7.04 18.60 18.94
N LYS A 153 -6.83 18.44 20.25
CA LYS A 153 -5.55 17.96 20.77
C LYS A 153 -5.22 16.55 20.25
N HIS A 154 -6.19 15.64 20.25
CA HIS A 154 -6.01 14.30 19.70
C HIS A 154 -5.65 14.34 18.21
N ALA A 155 -6.33 15.16 17.42
CA ALA A 155 -6.00 15.32 16.01
C ALA A 155 -4.58 15.85 15.80
N ASP A 156 -4.14 16.83 16.60
CA ASP A 156 -2.78 17.36 16.54
C ASP A 156 -1.73 16.31 16.94
N ASP A 157 -2.01 15.54 17.99
CA ASP A 157 -1.16 14.44 18.45
C ASP A 157 -1.05 13.33 17.38
N ASP A 158 -2.15 12.98 16.72
CA ASP A 158 -2.18 12.00 15.63
C ASP A 158 -1.38 12.48 14.42
N VAL A 159 -1.52 13.76 14.04
CA VAL A 159 -0.73 14.36 12.96
C VAL A 159 0.75 14.34 13.30
N ALA A 160 1.13 14.63 14.55
CA ALA A 160 2.51 14.55 14.99
C ALA A 160 3.04 13.10 14.95
N ALA A 161 2.24 12.13 15.39
CA ALA A 161 2.60 10.71 15.35
C ALA A 161 2.80 10.20 13.91
N ILE A 162 1.91 10.57 12.98
CA ILE A 162 2.04 10.21 11.55
C ILE A 162 3.31 10.83 10.95
N ARG A 163 3.61 12.09 11.28
CA ARG A 163 4.83 12.76 10.80
C ARG A 163 6.08 12.06 11.31
N GLU A 164 6.13 11.71 12.58
CA GLU A 164 7.29 11.02 13.14
C GLU A 164 7.43 9.61 12.56
N TRP A 165 6.33 8.87 12.44
CA TRP A 165 6.33 7.55 11.80
C TRP A 165 6.82 7.63 10.35
N SER A 166 6.29 8.56 9.54
CA SER A 166 6.69 8.70 8.13
C SER A 166 8.17 9.06 7.99
N LYS A 167 8.72 9.88 8.88
CA LYS A 167 10.14 10.22 8.91
C LYS A 167 11.00 8.99 9.25
N ALA A 168 10.61 8.22 10.26
CA ALA A 168 11.31 7.00 10.64
C ALA A 168 11.25 5.95 9.51
N GLU A 169 10.11 5.82 8.85
CA GLU A 169 9.93 4.87 7.74
C GLU A 169 10.76 5.27 6.51
N ILE A 170 10.82 6.56 6.16
CA ILE A 170 11.69 7.05 5.10
C ILE A 170 13.16 6.76 5.42
N ALA A 171 13.58 6.96 6.67
CA ALA A 171 14.95 6.65 7.09
C ALA A 171 15.25 5.15 6.96
N ARG A 172 14.33 4.30 7.42
CA ARG A 172 14.42 2.83 7.30
C ARG A 172 14.53 2.39 5.84
N ILE A 173 13.67 2.89 4.95
CA ILE A 173 13.68 2.52 3.52
C ILE A 173 15.00 2.94 2.86
N ARG A 174 15.54 4.11 3.22
CA ARG A 174 16.85 4.57 2.71
C ARG A 174 17.98 3.66 3.17
N GLU A 175 18.03 3.35 4.45
CA GLU A 175 19.03 2.44 5.02
C GLU A 175 18.96 1.06 4.36
N GLU A 176 17.76 0.48 4.25
CA GLU A 176 17.57 -0.81 3.59
C GLU A 176 17.99 -0.78 2.11
N THR A 177 17.72 0.34 1.41
CA THR A 177 18.13 0.51 0.01
C THR A 177 19.66 0.57 -0.12
N ASP A 178 20.33 1.33 0.74
CA ASP A 178 21.79 1.45 0.75
C ASP A 178 22.47 0.12 1.09
N GLU A 179 21.90 -0.64 2.03
CA GLU A 179 22.35 -1.99 2.37
C GLU A 179 22.21 -2.94 1.17
N ARG A 180 21.06 -2.95 0.49
CA ARG A 180 20.81 -3.79 -0.70
C ARG A 180 21.78 -3.44 -1.84
N ILE A 181 22.03 -2.14 -2.08
CA ILE A 181 22.99 -1.68 -3.08
C ILE A 181 24.40 -2.17 -2.72
N THR A 182 24.82 -1.99 -1.47
CA THR A 182 26.14 -2.41 -0.99
C THR A 182 26.31 -3.92 -1.13
N HIS A 183 25.29 -4.68 -0.74
CA HIS A 183 25.27 -6.13 -0.89
C HIS A 183 25.40 -6.57 -2.35
N ARG A 184 24.63 -5.95 -3.27
CA ARG A 184 24.69 -6.30 -4.70
C ARG A 184 26.04 -5.96 -5.31
N LYS A 185 26.64 -4.82 -4.94
CA LYS A 185 27.98 -4.42 -5.40
C LYS A 185 29.03 -5.42 -4.95
N ALA A 186 29.04 -5.80 -3.67
CA ALA A 186 29.95 -6.83 -3.15
C ALA A 186 29.72 -8.21 -3.80
N GLY A 187 28.48 -8.53 -4.17
CA GLY A 187 28.15 -9.72 -4.96
C GLY A 187 28.72 -9.66 -6.37
N LEU A 188 28.63 -8.51 -7.04
CA LEU A 188 29.14 -8.30 -8.39
C LEU A 188 30.68 -8.33 -8.43
N GLU A 189 31.33 -7.69 -7.46
CA GLU A 189 32.80 -7.70 -7.34
C GLU A 189 33.33 -9.13 -7.22
N ARG A 190 32.72 -9.96 -6.35
CA ARG A 190 33.05 -11.38 -6.25
C ARG A 190 32.81 -12.17 -7.55
N GLN A 191 31.76 -11.84 -8.30
CA GLN A 191 31.49 -12.47 -9.59
C GLN A 191 32.55 -12.09 -10.63
N ILE A 192 32.98 -10.83 -10.66
CA ILE A 192 34.05 -10.34 -11.52
C ILE A 192 35.37 -11.02 -11.18
N ASP A 193 35.73 -11.11 -9.89
CA ASP A 193 36.95 -11.76 -9.44
C ASP A 193 36.96 -13.26 -9.82
N ALA A 194 35.84 -13.95 -9.60
CA ALA A 194 35.70 -15.36 -9.98
C ALA A 194 35.83 -15.57 -11.50
N HIS A 195 35.25 -14.67 -12.29
CA HIS A 195 35.36 -14.73 -13.75
C HIS A 195 36.78 -14.43 -14.23
N ALA A 196 37.46 -13.45 -13.64
CA ALA A 196 38.86 -13.14 -13.93
C ALA A 196 39.76 -14.34 -13.62
N ALA A 197 39.60 -14.96 -12.44
CA ALA A 197 40.34 -16.16 -12.07
C ALA A 197 40.08 -17.34 -13.04
N SER A 198 38.83 -17.48 -13.53
CA SER A 198 38.48 -18.50 -14.53
C SER A 198 39.18 -18.25 -15.87
N ILE A 199 39.22 -16.99 -16.34
CA ILE A 199 39.95 -16.59 -17.54
C ILE A 199 41.44 -16.87 -17.38
N GLU A 200 42.05 -16.47 -16.27
CA GLU A 200 43.47 -16.70 -16.00
C GLU A 200 43.80 -18.20 -16.02
N ALA A 201 42.99 -19.03 -15.35
CA ALA A 201 43.16 -20.48 -15.38
C ALA A 201 43.02 -21.06 -16.80
N ARG A 202 42.14 -20.50 -17.64
CA ARG A 202 41.99 -20.93 -19.04
C ARG A 202 43.22 -20.53 -19.87
N ILE A 203 43.73 -19.31 -19.71
CA ILE A 203 44.96 -18.83 -20.36
C ILE A 203 46.12 -19.75 -19.97
N GLU A 204 46.27 -20.08 -18.69
CA GLU A 204 47.33 -20.95 -18.21
C GLU A 204 47.23 -22.36 -18.81
N ARG A 205 46.02 -22.91 -18.98
CA ARG A 205 45.83 -24.20 -19.69
C ARG A 205 46.29 -24.12 -21.14
N VAL A 206 45.94 -23.05 -21.85
CA VAL A 206 46.34 -22.84 -23.25
C VAL A 206 47.85 -22.71 -23.35
N GLN A 207 48.48 -21.89 -22.50
CA GLN A 207 49.94 -21.72 -22.47
C GLN A 207 50.67 -23.04 -22.20
N ARG A 208 50.23 -23.80 -21.20
CA ARG A 208 50.80 -25.14 -20.92
C ARG A 208 50.70 -26.09 -22.12
N ARG A 209 49.64 -25.99 -22.91
CA ARG A 209 49.46 -26.82 -24.12
C ARG A 209 50.39 -26.38 -25.25
N VAL A 210 50.57 -25.07 -25.43
CA VAL A 210 51.54 -24.52 -26.39
C VAL A 210 52.96 -24.95 -26.01
N ASP A 211 53.35 -24.75 -24.75
CA ASP A 211 54.68 -25.12 -24.25
C ASP A 211 54.97 -26.61 -24.44
N ALA A 212 53.98 -27.47 -24.18
CA ALA A 212 54.12 -28.92 -24.38
C ALA A 212 54.32 -29.29 -25.85
N PHE A 213 53.58 -28.66 -26.76
CA PHE A 213 53.72 -28.90 -28.21
C PHE A 213 55.06 -28.36 -28.74
N GLU A 214 55.49 -27.18 -28.31
CA GLU A 214 56.81 -26.63 -28.66
C GLU A 214 57.94 -27.55 -28.21
N ALA A 215 57.85 -28.12 -27.00
CA ALA A 215 58.82 -29.09 -26.50
C ALA A 215 58.83 -30.40 -27.32
N GLU A 216 57.65 -30.91 -27.70
CA GLU A 216 57.51 -32.08 -28.56
C GLU A 216 58.13 -31.84 -29.95
N MET A 217 57.86 -30.67 -30.54
CA MET A 217 58.42 -30.24 -31.81
C MET A 217 59.94 -30.08 -31.76
N ALA A 218 60.47 -29.46 -30.72
CA ALA A 218 61.92 -29.34 -30.51
C ALA A 218 62.58 -30.72 -30.43
N ALA A 219 62.03 -31.65 -29.63
CA ALA A 219 62.53 -33.01 -29.51
C ALA A 219 62.39 -33.83 -30.81
N PHE A 220 61.38 -33.55 -31.63
CA PHE A 220 61.25 -34.15 -32.97
C PHE A 220 62.35 -33.64 -33.91
N PHE A 221 62.59 -32.34 -33.96
CA PHE A 221 63.62 -31.77 -34.82
C PHE A 221 65.05 -32.13 -34.41
N GLU A 222 65.34 -32.21 -33.11
CA GLU A 222 66.63 -32.73 -32.63
C GLU A 222 66.89 -34.15 -33.13
N ARG A 223 65.86 -35.02 -33.08
CA ARG A 223 65.96 -36.38 -33.65
C ARG A 223 66.12 -36.38 -35.17
N LEU A 224 65.41 -35.49 -35.87
CA LEU A 224 65.46 -35.39 -37.33
C LEU A 224 66.85 -34.93 -37.82
N ILE A 225 67.48 -33.99 -37.11
CA ILE A 225 68.83 -33.46 -37.46
C ILE A 225 69.93 -34.49 -37.17
N ALA A 226 69.73 -35.36 -36.17
CA ALA A 226 70.69 -36.41 -35.81
C ALA A 226 70.66 -37.64 -36.76
N GLU A 227 69.66 -37.77 -37.63
CA GLU A 227 69.51 -38.92 -38.54
C GLU A 227 70.38 -38.77 -39.80
N GLU A 228 71.22 -39.77 -40.08
CA GLU A 228 72.18 -39.76 -41.22
C GLU A 228 71.66 -40.52 -42.46
N ASP A 229 70.63 -41.37 -42.32
CA ASP A 229 70.04 -42.14 -43.42
C ASP A 229 68.88 -41.39 -44.10
N ALA A 230 69.05 -41.07 -45.39
CA ALA A 230 68.09 -40.31 -46.19
C ALA A 230 66.68 -40.96 -46.26
N THR A 231 66.60 -42.29 -46.21
CA THR A 231 65.33 -43.03 -46.28
C THR A 231 64.57 -42.95 -44.95
N ARG A 232 65.29 -43.00 -43.83
CA ARG A 232 64.71 -42.80 -42.49
C ARG A 232 64.34 -41.34 -42.25
N PHE A 233 65.15 -40.42 -42.73
CA PHE A 233 64.84 -38.99 -42.69
C PHE A 233 63.48 -38.69 -43.35
N ALA A 234 63.26 -39.22 -44.56
CA ALA A 234 61.99 -39.04 -45.27
C ALA A 234 60.80 -39.64 -44.48
N GLY A 235 60.96 -40.82 -43.89
CA GLY A 235 59.92 -41.44 -43.06
C GLY A 235 59.63 -40.70 -41.76
N MET A 236 60.65 -40.14 -41.10
CA MET A 236 60.46 -39.31 -39.91
C MET A 236 59.79 -37.98 -40.25
N ALA A 237 60.18 -37.34 -41.36
CA ALA A 237 59.58 -36.09 -41.81
C ALA A 237 58.07 -36.21 -42.14
N GLU A 238 57.61 -37.38 -42.57
CA GLU A 238 56.17 -37.65 -42.78
C GLU A 238 55.39 -37.75 -41.46
N SER A 239 56.07 -37.98 -40.33
CA SER A 239 55.48 -38.14 -38.98
C SER A 239 55.56 -36.88 -38.10
N LEU A 240 55.45 -35.69 -38.69
CA LEU A 240 55.44 -34.42 -37.97
C LEU A 240 54.33 -34.38 -36.90
N PRO A 241 54.64 -33.98 -35.66
CA PRO A 241 53.62 -33.78 -34.62
C PRO A 241 52.59 -32.74 -35.07
N GLU A 242 51.30 -33.07 -34.92
CA GLU A 242 50.19 -32.15 -35.19
C GLU A 242 49.84 -31.34 -33.93
N PRO A 243 49.48 -30.05 -34.08
CA PRO A 243 49.14 -29.21 -32.93
C PRO A 243 47.88 -29.74 -32.23
N PRO A 244 47.90 -29.87 -30.89
CA PRO A 244 46.72 -30.28 -30.15
C PRO A 244 45.62 -29.19 -30.23
N PRO A 245 44.33 -29.56 -30.30
CA PRO A 245 43.24 -28.59 -30.33
C PRO A 245 43.16 -27.81 -29.00
N PHE A 246 42.65 -26.58 -29.06
CA PHE A 246 42.24 -25.85 -27.87
C PHE A 246 40.84 -26.28 -27.46
N ASP A 247 40.61 -26.39 -26.15
CA ASP A 247 39.28 -26.75 -25.66
C ASP A 247 38.37 -25.52 -25.81
N ASP A 248 37.29 -25.69 -26.58
CA ASP A 248 36.17 -24.77 -26.62
C ASP A 248 35.31 -24.99 -25.38
N ASP A 249 35.86 -24.66 -24.20
CA ASP A 249 35.10 -24.55 -22.96
C ASP A 249 34.16 -23.35 -23.11
N THR A 250 33.07 -23.57 -23.85
CA THR A 250 31.89 -22.71 -23.98
C THR A 250 30.94 -23.02 -22.82
N ASP A 251 31.48 -23.38 -21.66
CA ASP A 251 30.76 -23.51 -20.39
C ASP A 251 30.93 -22.22 -19.59
N LEU A 252 30.77 -21.08 -20.27
CA LEU A 252 30.52 -19.81 -19.63
C LEU A 252 29.06 -19.79 -19.19
N GLY A 253 28.76 -20.48 -18.10
CA GLY A 253 27.80 -19.98 -17.13
C GLY A 253 26.44 -19.55 -17.69
N THR A 254 25.77 -20.43 -18.44
CA THR A 254 24.30 -20.49 -18.44
C THR A 254 23.76 -20.96 -17.08
N ALA A 255 24.57 -20.90 -16.02
CA ALA A 255 24.15 -20.51 -14.68
C ALA A 255 23.81 -19.00 -14.65
N GLY A 256 22.97 -18.55 -15.59
CA GLY A 256 21.90 -17.63 -15.25
C GLY A 256 21.01 -18.38 -14.27
N GLU A 257 21.50 -18.56 -13.04
CA GLU A 257 20.69 -18.94 -11.91
C GLU A 257 19.60 -17.90 -11.86
N THR A 258 18.44 -18.34 -12.31
CA THR A 258 17.15 -17.77 -12.04
C THR A 258 17.16 -17.29 -10.61
N VAL A 259 17.39 -15.99 -10.42
CA VAL A 259 17.15 -15.31 -9.15
C VAL A 259 15.68 -15.52 -8.89
N ALA A 260 15.38 -16.55 -8.11
CA ALA A 260 14.04 -16.85 -7.66
C ALA A 260 13.47 -15.55 -7.05
N PRO A 261 12.23 -15.17 -7.37
CA PRO A 261 11.63 -14.02 -6.72
C PRO A 261 11.62 -14.28 -5.22
N VAL A 262 12.32 -13.43 -4.47
CA VAL A 262 12.24 -13.39 -3.01
C VAL A 262 10.76 -13.21 -2.67
N ALA A 263 10.15 -14.29 -2.21
CA ALA A 263 8.80 -14.26 -1.66
C ALA A 263 8.83 -13.34 -0.45
N VAL A 264 8.26 -12.15 -0.60
CA VAL A 264 7.95 -11.26 0.51
C VAL A 264 6.92 -11.99 1.36
N ALA A 265 7.36 -12.53 2.49
CA ALA A 265 6.47 -13.07 3.51
C ALA A 265 5.77 -11.88 4.18
N GLU A 266 4.50 -11.68 3.85
CA GLU A 266 3.59 -10.87 4.67
C GLU A 266 3.44 -11.55 6.04
N THR A 267 3.74 -10.79 7.09
CA THR A 267 3.38 -11.07 8.49
C THR A 267 2.52 -9.94 8.99
#